data_AF-A0A0N0XX55-F1
#
_entry.id   AF-A0A0N0XX55-F1
#
_cell.length_a   1.000
_cell.length_b   1.000
_cell.length_c   1.000
_cell.angle_alpha   90.00
_cell.angle_beta   90.00
_cell.angle_gamma   90.00
#
_symmetry.space_group_name_H-M   'P 1'
#
loop_
_entity.id
_entity.type
_entity.pdbx_description
1 polymer ?
#
loop_
_entity_poly.entity_id
_entity_poly.type
_entity_poly.pdbx_seq_one_letter_code
_entity_poly.pdbx_strand_id
1 'polypeptide(L)'
;MPSDLRTRKFDRFFNLLDTDGNGFIEAQDWPRAAEELARGFGHAERSPRAIALRETYEQVHRNICSSMDADGDGRVSRQEFHDGLHRHVADPALLDRTFRPAVDAEFDTADTDGDGVLDGAEIQRVWDLWGMTAEDAKTAMKHMDRDGDGRISRDEYYATWREYLLSEDPDAPGSWMLGQL
;
A
#
# COMPACT_ATOMS: atom_id res chain seq x y z
N MET A 1 14.09 3.44 20.99
CA MET A 1 12.81 4.13 20.76
C MET A 1 12.60 4.18 19.27
N PRO A 2 11.46 3.73 18.72
CA PRO A 2 11.12 4.02 17.33
C PRO A 2 11.28 5.52 17.10
N SER A 3 11.87 5.94 15.98
CA SER A 3 11.85 7.36 15.63
C SER A 3 10.39 7.81 15.47
N ASP A 4 10.09 9.03 15.92
CA ASP A 4 8.75 9.64 15.82
C ASP A 4 8.19 9.55 14.39
N LEU A 5 9.05 9.68 13.38
CA LEU A 5 8.69 9.55 11.98
C LEU A 5 8.19 8.15 11.61
N ARG A 6 8.87 7.08 12.05
CA ARG A 6 8.46 5.69 11.71
C ARG A 6 7.07 5.38 12.29
N THR A 7 6.83 5.77 13.53
CA THR A 7 5.52 5.61 14.18
C THR A 7 4.42 6.31 13.38
N ARG A 8 4.66 7.57 12.96
CA ARG A 8 3.72 8.34 12.13
C ARG A 8 3.46 7.69 10.76
N LYS A 9 4.47 7.07 10.14
CA LYS A 9 4.31 6.32 8.88
C LYS A 9 3.48 5.05 9.08
N PHE A 10 3.74 4.29 10.14
CA PHE A 10 2.93 3.11 10.47
C PHE A 10 1.49 3.49 10.77
N ASP A 11 1.28 4.59 11.48
CA ASP A 11 -0.04 5.10 11.77
C ASP A 11 -0.81 5.49 10.51
N ARG A 12 -0.13 6.12 9.54
CA ARG A 12 -0.74 6.48 8.27
C ARG A 12 -1.03 5.26 7.40
N PHE A 13 -0.13 4.28 7.40
CA PHE A 13 -0.35 3.03 6.68
C PHE A 13 -1.48 2.20 7.30
N PHE A 14 -1.58 2.17 8.63
CA PHE A 14 -2.72 1.57 9.34
C PHE A 14 -4.04 2.22 8.91
N ASN A 15 -4.10 3.55 8.90
CA ASN A 15 -5.31 4.28 8.48
C ASN A 15 -5.70 4.03 7.02
N LEU A 16 -4.75 3.67 6.16
CA LEU A 16 -5.05 3.31 4.78
C LEU A 16 -5.70 1.92 4.68
N LEU A 17 -5.33 1.01 5.58
CA LEU A 17 -5.88 -0.35 5.66
C LEU A 17 -7.19 -0.42 6.46
N ASP A 18 -7.38 0.43 7.47
CA ASP A 18 -8.60 0.60 8.27
C ASP A 18 -9.61 1.48 7.51
N THR A 19 -10.31 0.88 6.56
CA THR A 19 -11.18 1.62 5.61
C THR A 19 -12.42 2.22 6.26
N ASP A 20 -12.93 1.62 7.34
CA ASP A 20 -14.09 2.14 8.06
C ASP A 20 -13.74 2.98 9.30
N GLY A 21 -12.45 3.09 9.61
CA GLY A 21 -11.93 3.95 10.67
C GLY A 21 -12.30 3.46 12.07
N ASN A 22 -12.58 2.16 12.23
CA ASN A 22 -12.99 1.60 13.51
C ASN A 22 -11.81 1.31 14.45
N GLY A 23 -10.57 1.49 13.97
CA GLY A 23 -9.35 1.28 14.73
C GLY A 23 -8.80 -0.14 14.65
N PHE A 24 -9.34 -0.97 13.76
CA PHE A 24 -8.91 -2.35 13.52
C PHE A 24 -8.82 -2.62 12.02
N ILE A 25 -7.84 -3.41 11.61
CA ILE A 25 -7.82 -4.00 10.26
C ILE A 25 -8.57 -5.33 10.35
N GLU A 26 -9.71 -5.42 9.68
CA GLU A 26 -10.61 -6.56 9.70
C GLU A 26 -10.81 -7.15 8.30
N ALA A 27 -11.36 -8.37 8.25
CA ALA A 27 -11.65 -9.05 6.99
C ALA A 27 -12.55 -8.23 6.03
N GLN A 28 -13.37 -7.32 6.57
CA GLN A 28 -14.31 -6.50 5.81
C GLN A 28 -13.67 -5.27 5.15
N ASP A 29 -12.50 -4.82 5.63
CA ASP A 29 -11.81 -3.67 5.05
C ASP A 29 -11.23 -3.99 3.68
N TRP A 30 -10.76 -5.22 3.50
CA TRP A 30 -10.11 -5.68 2.29
C TRP A 30 -11.04 -5.72 1.06
N PRO A 31 -12.24 -6.33 1.10
CA PRO A 31 -13.19 -6.24 0.01
C PRO A 31 -13.62 -4.81 -0.31
N ARG A 32 -13.81 -3.97 0.73
CA ARG A 32 -14.20 -2.56 0.54
C ARG A 32 -13.12 -1.77 -0.19
N ALA A 33 -11.87 -1.89 0.26
CA ALA A 33 -10.72 -1.29 -0.40
C ALA A 33 -10.60 -1.78 -1.86
N ALA A 34 -10.76 -3.08 -2.09
CA ALA A 34 -10.71 -3.64 -3.43
C ALA A 34 -11.83 -3.11 -4.35
N GLU A 35 -13.05 -3.00 -3.84
CA GLU A 35 -14.19 -2.46 -4.59
C GLU A 35 -14.01 -0.97 -4.89
N GLU A 36 -13.55 -0.19 -3.92
CA GLU A 36 -13.27 1.24 -4.09
C GLU A 36 -12.15 1.48 -5.10
N LEU A 37 -11.05 0.75 -4.99
CA LEU A 37 -9.92 0.82 -5.92
C LEU A 37 -10.35 0.45 -7.33
N ALA A 38 -10.98 -0.72 -7.50
CA ALA A 38 -11.46 -1.19 -8.80
C ALA A 38 -12.41 -0.18 -9.46
N ARG A 39 -13.36 0.37 -8.68
CA ARG A 39 -14.28 1.43 -9.15
C ARG A 39 -13.54 2.71 -9.51
N GLY A 40 -12.54 3.09 -8.71
CA GLY A 40 -11.68 4.24 -8.94
C GLY A 40 -11.03 4.20 -10.32
N PHE A 41 -10.52 3.04 -10.72
CA PHE A 41 -9.93 2.79 -12.05
C PHE A 41 -10.94 2.45 -13.15
N GLY A 42 -12.25 2.50 -12.85
CA GLY A 42 -13.31 2.28 -13.83
C GLY A 42 -13.55 0.81 -14.18
N HIS A 43 -13.00 -0.12 -13.40
CA HIS A 43 -13.29 -1.55 -13.57
C HIS A 43 -14.69 -1.87 -13.04
N ALA A 44 -15.43 -2.71 -13.78
CA ALA A 44 -16.70 -3.23 -13.30
C ALA A 44 -16.49 -4.15 -12.10
N GLU A 45 -17.41 -4.14 -11.13
CA GLU A 45 -17.34 -4.94 -9.89
C GLU A 45 -17.10 -6.44 -10.13
N ARG A 46 -17.62 -6.97 -11.25
CA ARG A 46 -17.48 -8.38 -11.64
C ARG A 46 -16.47 -8.61 -12.77
N SER A 47 -15.61 -7.63 -13.04
CA SER A 47 -14.51 -7.79 -13.99
C SER A 47 -13.48 -8.79 -13.45
N PRO A 48 -12.72 -9.49 -14.32
CA PRO A 48 -11.64 -10.37 -13.89
C PRO A 48 -10.62 -9.66 -12.99
N ARG A 49 -10.28 -8.39 -13.27
CA ARG A 49 -9.38 -7.56 -12.45
C ARG A 49 -9.94 -7.33 -11.04
N ALA A 50 -11.20 -6.90 -10.93
CA ALA A 50 -11.84 -6.67 -9.62
C ALA A 50 -11.97 -7.96 -8.78
N ILE A 51 -12.23 -9.09 -9.43
CA ILE A 51 -12.27 -10.40 -8.75
C ILE A 51 -10.88 -10.80 -8.25
N ALA A 52 -9.86 -10.70 -9.11
CA ALA A 52 -8.48 -11.04 -8.76
C ALA A 52 -7.92 -10.15 -7.62
N LEU A 53 -8.26 -8.86 -7.63
CA LEU A 53 -7.90 -7.92 -6.58
C LEU A 53 -8.48 -8.35 -5.23
N ARG A 54 -9.79 -8.63 -5.18
CA ARG A 54 -10.46 -9.11 -3.96
C ARG A 54 -9.86 -10.40 -3.42
N GLU A 55 -9.63 -11.39 -4.29
CA GLU A 55 -9.03 -12.67 -3.88
C GLU A 55 -7.61 -12.50 -3.32
N THR A 56 -6.81 -11.60 -3.93
CA THR A 56 -5.46 -11.29 -3.46
C THR A 56 -5.50 -10.57 -2.12
N TYR A 57 -6.37 -9.59 -1.96
CA TYR A 57 -6.54 -8.84 -0.71
C TYR A 57 -7.00 -9.74 0.43
N GLU A 58 -7.92 -10.68 0.18
CA GLU A 58 -8.31 -11.68 1.17
C GLU A 58 -7.14 -12.60 1.58
N GLN A 59 -6.26 -12.96 0.65
CA GLN A 59 -5.07 -13.75 0.95
C GLN A 59 -4.05 -12.94 1.77
N VAL A 60 -3.87 -11.67 1.45
CA VAL A 60 -2.98 -10.76 2.20
C VAL A 60 -3.50 -10.54 3.62
N HIS A 61 -4.80 -10.32 3.79
CA HIS A 61 -5.44 -10.26 5.11
C HIS A 61 -5.11 -11.48 5.95
N ARG A 62 -5.29 -12.69 5.40
CA ARG A 62 -4.95 -13.94 6.11
C ARG A 62 -3.48 -13.99 6.52
N ASN A 63 -2.58 -13.55 5.65
CA ASN A 63 -1.14 -13.52 5.93
C ASN A 63 -0.82 -12.52 7.05
N ILE A 64 -1.41 -11.33 7.01
CA ILE A 64 -1.25 -10.28 8.02
C ILE A 64 -1.77 -10.79 9.37
N CYS A 65 -3.02 -11.26 9.46
CA CYS A 65 -3.56 -11.82 10.70
C CYS A 65 -2.68 -12.95 11.23
N SER A 66 -2.25 -13.91 10.38
CA SER A 66 -1.41 -15.03 10.85
C SER A 66 -0.08 -14.61 11.50
N SER A 67 0.40 -13.39 11.22
CA SER A 67 1.67 -12.89 11.73
C SER A 67 1.53 -11.78 12.77
N MET A 68 0.43 -11.03 12.74
CA MET A 68 0.23 -9.80 13.52
C MET A 68 -0.90 -9.91 14.55
N ASP A 69 -1.94 -10.71 14.30
CA ASP A 69 -3.04 -10.98 15.26
C ASP A 69 -2.49 -11.86 16.40
N ALA A 70 -2.16 -11.23 17.52
CA ALA A 70 -1.45 -11.87 18.63
C ALA A 70 -2.42 -12.49 19.63
N ASP A 71 -3.63 -11.94 19.77
CA ASP A 71 -4.65 -12.44 20.67
C ASP A 71 -5.65 -13.42 20.01
N GLY A 72 -5.62 -13.51 18.67
CA GLY A 72 -6.41 -14.44 17.87
C GLY A 72 -7.87 -14.02 17.72
N ASP A 73 -8.19 -12.73 17.85
CA ASP A 73 -9.55 -12.22 17.73
C ASP A 73 -10.03 -12.07 16.27
N GLY A 74 -9.15 -12.33 15.30
CA GLY A 74 -9.42 -12.26 13.88
C GLY A 74 -9.34 -10.85 13.30
N ARG A 75 -8.80 -9.90 14.06
CA ARG A 75 -8.60 -8.49 13.71
C ARG A 75 -7.16 -8.11 14.04
N VAL A 76 -6.69 -6.99 13.49
CA VAL A 76 -5.37 -6.47 13.86
C VAL A 76 -5.54 -5.06 14.41
N SER A 77 -5.29 -4.93 15.71
CA SER A 77 -5.28 -3.63 16.38
C SER A 77 -4.07 -2.79 15.95
N ARG A 78 -4.12 -1.47 16.18
CA ARG A 78 -2.97 -0.59 15.91
C ARG A 78 -1.70 -1.05 16.63
N GLN A 79 -1.80 -1.53 17.87
CA GLN A 79 -0.63 -1.98 18.62
C GLN A 79 -0.02 -3.24 17.99
N GLU A 80 -0.85 -4.21 17.64
CA GLU A 80 -0.43 -5.44 16.97
C GLU A 80 0.19 -5.17 15.59
N PHE A 81 -0.35 -4.19 14.87
CA PHE A 81 0.20 -3.75 13.60
C PHE A 81 1.59 -3.13 13.76
N HIS A 82 1.78 -2.24 14.75
CA HIS A 82 3.09 -1.65 15.04
C HIS A 82 4.10 -2.71 15.46
N ASP A 83 3.73 -3.62 16.37
CA ASP A 83 4.60 -4.70 16.83
C ASP A 83 4.91 -5.70 15.71
N GLY A 84 3.93 -5.97 14.86
CA GLY A 84 4.06 -6.74 13.62
C GLY A 84 5.07 -6.10 12.67
N LEU A 85 4.88 -4.84 12.31
CA LEU A 85 5.79 -4.11 11.43
C LEU A 85 7.18 -3.98 12.01
N HIS A 86 7.34 -3.77 13.32
CA HIS A 86 8.65 -3.76 13.95
C HIS A 86 9.39 -5.09 13.78
N ARG A 87 8.69 -6.23 13.85
CA ARG A 87 9.26 -7.55 13.53
C ARG A 87 9.59 -7.70 12.04
N HIS A 88 8.73 -7.19 11.15
CA HIS A 88 8.94 -7.26 9.70
C HIS A 88 10.04 -6.32 9.20
N VAL A 89 10.28 -5.18 9.85
CA VAL A 89 11.43 -4.31 9.57
C VAL A 89 12.75 -5.03 9.86
N ALA A 90 12.77 -5.93 10.84
CA ALA A 90 13.94 -6.74 11.16
C ALA A 90 14.16 -7.91 10.18
N ASP A 91 13.14 -8.31 9.41
CA ASP A 91 13.24 -9.31 8.36
C ASP A 91 12.58 -8.80 7.05
N PRO A 92 13.37 -8.14 6.19
CA PRO A 92 12.85 -7.59 4.94
C PRO A 92 12.20 -8.64 4.02
N ALA A 93 12.61 -9.92 4.10
CA ALA A 93 12.00 -10.97 3.29
C ALA A 93 10.59 -11.31 3.76
N LEU A 94 10.30 -11.15 5.05
CA LEU A 94 8.95 -11.31 5.59
C LEU A 94 8.06 -10.14 5.16
N LEU A 95 8.57 -8.91 5.18
CA LEU A 95 7.87 -7.73 4.67
C LEU A 95 7.51 -7.91 3.18
N ASP A 96 8.46 -8.40 2.38
CA ASP A 96 8.24 -8.71 0.97
C ASP A 96 7.14 -9.74 0.76
N ARG A 97 7.14 -10.85 1.51
CA ARG A 97 6.10 -11.89 1.37
C ARG A 97 4.73 -11.46 1.84
N THR A 98 4.65 -10.60 2.85
CA THR A 98 3.38 -10.16 3.44
C THR A 98 2.71 -9.09 2.59
N PHE A 99 3.46 -8.08 2.14
CA PHE A 99 2.88 -6.88 1.54
C PHE A 99 3.00 -6.80 0.01
N ARG A 100 4.02 -7.42 -0.60
CA ARG A 100 4.21 -7.37 -2.05
C ARG A 100 2.97 -7.82 -2.83
N PRO A 101 2.26 -8.91 -2.45
CA PRO A 101 1.07 -9.33 -3.19
C PRO A 101 -0.05 -8.27 -3.21
N ALA A 102 -0.23 -7.50 -2.12
CA ALA A 102 -1.23 -6.42 -2.11
C ALA A 102 -0.82 -5.28 -3.05
N VAL A 103 0.44 -4.86 -2.97
CA VAL A 103 1.00 -3.80 -3.82
C VAL A 103 0.98 -4.19 -5.30
N ASP A 104 1.29 -5.45 -5.62
CA ASP A 104 1.24 -5.97 -6.98
C ASP A 104 -0.19 -6.02 -7.53
N ALA A 105 -1.19 -6.36 -6.70
CA ALA A 105 -2.59 -6.37 -7.11
C ALA A 105 -3.16 -4.96 -7.32
N GLU A 106 -2.72 -4.00 -6.50
CA GLU A 106 -3.02 -2.59 -6.71
C GLU A 106 -2.42 -2.09 -8.03
N PHE A 107 -1.15 -2.43 -8.29
CA PHE A 107 -0.48 -2.13 -9.56
C PHE A 107 -1.27 -2.71 -10.74
N ASP A 108 -1.69 -3.97 -10.70
CA ASP A 108 -2.48 -4.61 -11.78
C ASP A 108 -3.84 -3.94 -12.02
N THR A 109 -4.37 -3.29 -10.98
CA THR A 109 -5.63 -2.56 -11.06
C THR A 109 -5.43 -1.17 -11.65
N ALA A 110 -4.29 -0.54 -11.33
CA ALA A 110 -3.90 0.77 -11.83
C ALA A 110 -3.39 0.73 -13.28
N ASP A 111 -2.71 -0.35 -13.67
CA ASP A 111 -2.24 -0.64 -15.04
C ASP A 111 -3.44 -1.03 -15.91
N THR A 112 -4.10 0.00 -16.43
CA THR A 112 -5.38 -0.14 -17.12
C THR A 112 -5.20 -0.70 -18.52
N ASP A 113 -4.11 -0.33 -19.21
CA ASP A 113 -3.78 -0.77 -20.56
C ASP A 113 -3.02 -2.11 -20.60
N GLY A 114 -2.45 -2.54 -19.48
CA GLY A 114 -1.79 -3.84 -19.31
C GLY A 114 -0.38 -3.88 -19.90
N ASP A 115 0.30 -2.74 -20.05
CA ASP A 115 1.65 -2.68 -20.60
C ASP A 115 2.75 -3.02 -19.57
N GLY A 116 2.37 -3.19 -18.30
CA GLY A 116 3.24 -3.59 -17.20
C GLY A 116 4.00 -2.45 -16.54
N VAL A 117 3.69 -1.20 -16.89
CA VAL A 117 4.19 0.03 -16.25
C VAL A 117 3.00 0.94 -15.92
N LEU A 118 3.16 1.88 -14.99
CA LEU A 118 2.16 2.93 -14.76
C LEU A 118 2.66 4.20 -15.44
N ASP A 119 1.86 4.69 -16.37
CA ASP A 119 2.12 6.00 -16.98
C ASP A 119 1.70 7.15 -16.03
N GLY A 120 1.96 8.39 -16.46
CA GLY A 120 1.62 9.57 -15.67
C GLY A 120 0.13 9.75 -15.39
N ALA A 121 -0.77 9.28 -16.26
CA ALA A 121 -2.21 9.37 -16.05
C ALA A 121 -2.70 8.29 -15.08
N GLU A 122 -2.16 7.08 -15.18
CA GLU A 122 -2.49 5.95 -14.32
C GLU A 122 -2.04 6.18 -12.88
N ILE A 123 -0.78 6.60 -12.68
CA ILE A 123 -0.28 6.90 -11.33
C ILE A 123 -0.97 8.13 -10.71
N GLN A 124 -1.31 9.15 -11.52
CA GLN A 124 -2.08 10.30 -11.04
C GLN A 124 -3.43 9.85 -10.47
N ARG A 125 -4.07 8.86 -11.11
CA ARG A 125 -5.35 8.33 -10.66
C ARG A 125 -5.23 7.55 -9.34
N VAL A 126 -4.12 6.84 -9.11
CA VAL A 126 -3.80 6.25 -7.80
C VAL A 126 -3.79 7.35 -6.72
N TRP A 127 -3.05 8.43 -6.98
CA TRP A 127 -2.88 9.52 -6.02
C TRP A 127 -4.15 10.33 -5.76
N ASP A 128 -4.99 10.51 -6.79
CA ASP A 128 -6.31 11.14 -6.64
C ASP A 128 -7.21 10.34 -5.69
N LEU A 129 -7.18 9.00 -5.79
CA LEU A 129 -7.93 8.12 -4.88
C LEU A 129 -7.40 8.20 -3.44
N TRP A 130 -6.11 8.42 -3.27
CA TRP A 130 -5.48 8.59 -1.96
C TRP A 130 -5.55 10.03 -1.41
N GLY A 131 -6.18 10.95 -2.14
CA GLY A 131 -6.36 12.35 -1.72
C GLY A 131 -5.06 13.16 -1.68
N MET A 132 -4.05 12.78 -2.46
CA MET A 132 -2.81 13.56 -2.57
C MET A 132 -3.02 14.83 -3.40
N THR A 133 -2.24 15.87 -3.09
CA THR A 133 -2.23 17.07 -3.93
C THR A 133 -1.44 16.80 -5.21
N ALA A 134 -1.74 17.56 -6.28
CA ALA A 134 -1.00 17.46 -7.53
C ALA A 134 0.50 17.79 -7.39
N GLU A 135 0.87 18.61 -6.40
CA GLU A 135 2.26 18.95 -6.10
C GLU A 135 3.00 17.79 -5.42
N ASP A 136 2.36 17.13 -4.45
CA ASP A 136 2.90 15.94 -3.78
C ASP A 136 3.04 14.78 -4.76
N ALA A 137 2.02 14.55 -5.61
CA ALA A 137 2.01 13.56 -6.67
C ALA A 137 3.21 13.72 -7.61
N LYS A 138 3.44 14.93 -8.13
CA LYS A 138 4.57 15.20 -9.03
C LYS A 138 5.93 14.98 -8.37
N THR A 139 6.02 15.28 -7.08
CA THR A 139 7.25 15.07 -6.29
C THR A 139 7.47 13.58 -6.05
N ALA A 140 6.44 12.84 -5.63
CA ALA A 140 6.47 11.40 -5.47
C ALA A 140 6.87 10.68 -6.77
N MET A 141 6.35 11.12 -7.93
CA MET A 141 6.71 10.56 -9.23
C MET A 141 8.21 10.58 -9.50
N LYS A 142 8.86 11.74 -9.30
CA LYS A 142 10.30 11.90 -9.53
C LYS A 142 11.16 11.05 -8.60
N HIS A 143 10.62 10.72 -7.45
CA HIS A 143 11.28 9.92 -6.43
C HIS A 143 11.10 8.42 -6.69
N MET A 144 9.95 8.05 -7.25
CA MET A 144 9.57 6.68 -7.59
C MET A 144 10.18 6.21 -8.92
N ASP A 145 10.21 7.08 -9.93
CA ASP A 145 10.86 6.85 -11.24
C ASP A 145 12.39 6.93 -11.06
N ARG A 146 13.02 5.77 -10.83
CA ARG A 146 14.45 5.70 -10.47
C ARG A 146 15.34 5.57 -11.69
N ASP A 147 14.84 4.97 -12.76
CA ASP A 147 15.58 4.86 -14.01
C ASP A 147 15.38 6.06 -14.96
N GLY A 148 14.38 6.90 -14.69
CA GLY A 148 14.12 8.16 -15.39
C GLY A 148 13.44 7.98 -16.74
N ASP A 149 12.75 6.85 -16.97
CA ASP A 149 12.05 6.59 -18.22
C ASP A 149 10.68 7.30 -18.31
N GLY A 150 10.25 7.96 -17.22
CA GLY A 150 9.00 8.70 -17.12
C GLY A 150 7.78 7.83 -16.81
N ARG A 151 7.97 6.55 -16.50
CA ARG A 151 6.95 5.58 -16.12
C ARG A 151 7.38 4.86 -14.86
N ILE A 152 6.43 4.22 -14.19
CA ILE A 152 6.70 3.49 -12.94
C ILE A 152 6.59 2.00 -13.20
N SER A 153 7.69 1.28 -13.10
CA SER A 153 7.66 -0.17 -13.12
C SER A 153 7.10 -0.76 -11.81
N ARG A 154 6.63 -2.00 -11.87
CA ARG A 154 6.14 -2.73 -10.68
C ARG A 154 7.18 -2.79 -9.55
N ASP A 155 8.43 -3.03 -9.91
CA ASP A 155 9.51 -3.11 -8.92
C ASP A 155 9.81 -1.74 -8.31
N GLU A 156 9.70 -0.63 -9.06
CA GLU A 156 9.83 0.73 -8.53
C GLU A 156 8.67 1.11 -7.60
N TYR A 157 7.45 0.76 -7.99
CA TYR A 157 6.25 0.96 -7.16
C TYR A 157 6.40 0.22 -5.82
N TYR A 158 6.78 -1.06 -5.86
CA TYR A 158 7.01 -1.86 -4.66
C TYR A 158 8.20 -1.36 -3.83
N ALA A 159 9.31 -1.01 -4.47
CA ALA A 159 10.49 -0.51 -3.78
C ALA A 159 10.20 0.79 -3.03
N THR A 160 9.29 1.62 -3.55
CA THR A 160 8.88 2.89 -2.93
C THR A 160 8.02 2.64 -1.69
N TRP A 161 7.06 1.71 -1.77
CA TRP A 161 6.31 1.22 -0.60
C TRP A 161 7.23 0.62 0.48
N ARG A 162 8.18 -0.21 0.06
CA ARG A 162 9.15 -0.82 0.95
C ARG A 162 10.04 0.22 1.62
N GLU A 163 10.49 1.23 0.88
CA GLU A 163 11.26 2.34 1.44
C GLU A 163 10.43 3.22 2.39
N TYR A 164 9.14 3.45 2.09
CA TYR A 164 8.23 4.14 3.01
C TYR A 164 8.19 3.44 4.37
N LEU A 165 8.01 2.13 4.39
CA LEU A 165 7.90 1.34 5.62
C LEU A 165 9.23 1.19 6.38
N LEU A 166 10.36 1.09 5.68
CA LEU A 166 11.66 0.80 6.29
C LEU A 166 12.47 2.05 6.64
N SER A 167 12.38 3.12 5.85
CA SER A 167 13.24 4.30 5.98
C SER A 167 12.81 5.21 7.13
N GLU A 168 13.80 5.65 7.92
CA GLU A 168 13.65 6.71 8.93
C GLU A 168 14.12 8.08 8.41
N ASP A 169 14.51 8.15 7.14
CA ASP A 169 14.90 9.39 6.50
C ASP A 169 13.64 10.12 5.97
N PRO A 170 13.31 11.32 6.48
CA PRO A 170 12.17 12.11 5.99
C PRO A 170 12.33 12.52 4.52
N ASP A 171 13.55 12.58 4.01
CA ASP A 171 13.85 12.99 2.63
C ASP A 171 13.96 11.80 1.67
N ALA A 172 13.83 10.55 2.17
CA ALA A 172 13.85 9.38 1.32
C ALA A 172 12.69 9.39 0.31
N PRO A 173 12.90 8.91 -0.93
CA PRO A 173 11.88 8.83 -1.98
C PRO A 173 10.55 8.23 -1.50
N GLY A 174 10.62 7.09 -0.78
CA GLY A 174 9.46 6.44 -0.19
C GLY A 174 8.66 7.33 0.76
N SER A 175 9.28 8.25 1.50
CA SER A 175 8.61 9.15 2.47
C SER A 175 7.58 10.08 1.82
N TRP A 176 7.67 10.30 0.50
CA TRP A 176 6.74 11.11 -0.28
C TRP A 176 5.52 10.32 -0.79
N MET A 177 5.51 8.99 -0.63
CA MET A 177 4.51 8.09 -1.19
C MET A 177 3.07 8.44 -0.79
N LEU A 178 2.88 8.93 0.43
CA LEU A 178 1.58 9.38 0.95
C LEU A 178 1.61 10.89 1.31
N GLY A 179 2.51 11.67 0.71
CA GLY A 179 2.76 13.07 1.07
C GLY A 179 3.60 13.26 2.33
N GLN A 180 4.11 14.48 2.53
CA GLN A 180 5.05 14.78 3.62
C GLN A 180 4.38 14.69 5.00
N LEU A 181 5.08 14.07 5.97
CA LEU A 181 4.71 14.01 7.39
C LEU A 181 5.39 15.14 8.16
#